data_AF-A0A434U9N4-F1
#
_entry.id   AF-A0A434U9N4-F1
#
_cell.length_a   1.000
_cell.length_b   1.000
_cell.length_c   1.000
_cell.angle_alpha   90.00
_cell.angle_beta   90.00
_cell.angle_gamma   90.00
#
_symmetry.space_group_name_H-M   'P 1'
#
loop_
_entity.id
_entity.type
_entity.pdbx_description
1 polymer ?
#
loop_
_entity_poly.entity_id
_entity_poly.type
_entity_poly.pdbx_seq_one_letter_code
_entity_poly.pdbx_strand_id
1 'polypeptide(L)'
;MEDENGETRRKRNEKFDTYAPPLVVPLAGLYLWRWFFQISEGCQRIKDGVCVPIPPSEYIAWRAVTGEVLEHWEFDILRAMDAKYCAEMNIELEAYRERQREKQKVEADRAAQAAKKGRRGK
;
A
#
# COMPACT_ATOMS: atom_id res chain seq x y z
N MET A 1 -2.96 -2.98 0.50
CA MET A 1 -3.66 -2.84 -0.79
C MET A 1 -4.38 -4.14 -1.13
N GLU A 2 -5.55 -4.12 -1.77
CA GLU A 2 -6.20 -5.33 -2.29
C GLU A 2 -5.60 -5.71 -3.65
N ASP A 3 -5.43 -7.00 -3.91
CA ASP A 3 -4.95 -7.48 -5.21
C ASP A 3 -6.04 -7.45 -6.29
N GLU A 4 -5.72 -7.95 -7.49
CA GLU A 4 -6.67 -8.07 -8.63
C GLU A 4 -7.95 -8.87 -8.29
N ASN A 5 -7.94 -9.62 -7.18
CA ASN A 5 -9.07 -10.41 -6.68
C ASN A 5 -9.75 -9.77 -5.45
N GLY A 6 -9.38 -8.56 -5.05
CA GLY A 6 -9.93 -7.93 -3.84
C GLY A 6 -9.35 -8.47 -2.52
N GLU A 7 -8.24 -9.23 -2.55
CA GLU A 7 -7.69 -9.87 -1.36
C GLU A 7 -6.49 -9.10 -0.79
N THR A 8 -6.53 -8.87 0.52
CA THR A 8 -5.40 -8.27 1.26
C THR A 8 -4.37 -9.35 1.59
N ARG A 9 -3.11 -8.93 1.83
CA ARG A 9 -2.03 -9.84 2.26
C ARG A 9 -2.41 -10.67 3.48
N ARG A 10 -3.18 -10.10 4.42
CA ARG A 10 -3.67 -10.79 5.61
C ARG A 10 -4.66 -11.92 5.26
N LYS A 11 -5.68 -11.64 4.44
CA LYS A 11 -6.63 -12.65 3.93
C LYS A 11 -5.92 -13.76 3.16
N ARG A 12 -4.87 -13.40 2.41
CA ARG A 12 -4.06 -14.38 1.69
C ARG A 12 -3.21 -15.23 2.63
N ASN A 13 -2.54 -14.62 3.60
CA ASN A 13 -1.73 -15.33 4.60
C ASN A 13 -2.55 -16.36 5.38
N GLU A 14 -3.81 -16.04 5.70
CA GLU A 14 -4.76 -17.00 6.30
C GLU A 14 -4.98 -18.24 5.42
N LYS A 15 -4.99 -18.10 4.08
CA LYS A 15 -5.11 -19.24 3.15
C LYS A 15 -3.85 -20.10 3.06
N PHE A 16 -2.69 -19.53 3.35
CA PHE A 16 -1.39 -20.21 3.29
C PHE A 16 -0.82 -20.52 4.69
N ASP A 17 -1.69 -20.53 5.71
CA ASP A 17 -1.36 -20.82 7.11
C ASP A 17 -0.17 -20.01 7.66
N THR A 18 0.00 -18.79 7.14
CA THR A 18 1.07 -17.88 7.53
C THR A 18 0.58 -16.99 8.67
N TYR A 19 1.28 -17.00 9.79
CA TYR A 19 0.91 -16.21 10.96
C TYR A 19 0.89 -14.71 10.63
N ALA A 20 -0.27 -14.09 10.83
CA ALA A 20 -0.45 -12.64 10.81
C ALA A 20 -0.80 -12.18 12.23
N PRO A 21 0.04 -11.35 12.87
CA PRO A 21 -0.25 -10.89 14.23
C PRO A 21 -1.56 -10.09 14.27
N PRO A 22 -2.33 -10.19 15.37
CA PRO A 22 -3.54 -9.39 15.52
C PRO A 22 -3.20 -7.89 15.56
N LEU A 23 -4.04 -7.09 14.92
CA LEU A 23 -3.92 -5.63 15.01
C LEU A 23 -4.40 -5.19 16.39
N VAL A 24 -3.45 -4.80 17.25
CA VAL A 24 -3.72 -4.25 18.57
C VAL A 24 -3.27 -2.80 18.58
N VAL A 25 -4.23 -1.89 18.59
CA VAL A 25 -3.96 -0.45 18.75
C VAL A 25 -4.22 -0.09 20.21
N PRO A 26 -3.25 0.48 20.95
CA PRO A 26 -3.47 0.93 22.32
C PRO A 26 -4.63 1.94 22.37
N LEU A 27 -5.49 1.85 23.39
CA LEU A 27 -6.64 2.74 23.53
C LEU A 27 -6.22 4.22 23.53
N ALA A 28 -5.10 4.53 24.18
CA ALA A 28 -4.51 5.86 24.22
C ALA A 28 -4.08 6.38 22.83
N GLY A 29 -3.78 5.51 21.87
CA GLY A 29 -3.39 5.88 20.50
C GLY A 29 -4.51 5.71 19.47
N LEU A 30 -5.72 5.30 19.88
CA LEU A 30 -6.79 4.98 18.95
C LEU A 30 -7.26 6.21 18.14
N TYR A 31 -7.25 7.39 18.75
CA TYR A 31 -7.63 8.61 18.06
C TYR A 31 -6.57 9.04 17.04
N LEU A 32 -5.27 8.95 17.37
CA LEU A 32 -4.16 9.18 16.43
C LEU A 32 -4.23 8.22 15.24
N TRP A 33 -4.58 6.95 15.50
CA TRP A 33 -4.83 5.98 14.45
C TRP A 33 -5.94 6.42 13.52
N ARG A 34 -7.07 6.89 14.05
CA ARG A 34 -8.19 7.41 13.23
C ARG A 34 -7.78 8.65 12.45
N TRP A 35 -7.14 9.62 13.09
CA TRP A 35 -6.67 10.85 12.47
C TRP A 35 -5.72 10.56 11.31
N PHE A 36 -4.77 9.61 11.49
CA PHE A 36 -3.87 9.20 10.44
C PHE A 36 -4.62 8.75 9.17
N PHE A 37 -5.63 7.88 9.30
CA PHE A 37 -6.39 7.42 8.14
C PHE A 37 -7.26 8.52 7.53
N GLN A 38 -7.89 9.36 8.35
CA GLN A 38 -8.67 10.51 7.86
C GLN A 38 -7.82 11.47 7.02
N ILE A 39 -6.62 11.82 7.50
CA ILE A 39 -5.70 12.68 6.75
C ILE A 39 -5.21 11.96 5.49
N SER A 40 -4.86 10.67 5.62
CA SER A 40 -4.36 9.87 4.50
C SER A 40 -5.38 9.70 3.37
N GLU A 41 -6.67 9.61 3.67
CA GLU A 41 -7.75 9.49 2.69
C GLU A 41 -7.93 10.77 1.84
N GLY A 42 -7.62 11.93 2.40
CA GLY A 42 -7.64 13.20 1.68
C GLY A 42 -6.47 13.39 0.70
N CYS A 43 -5.46 12.50 0.74
CA CYS A 43 -4.20 12.67 0.02
C CYS A 43 -4.04 11.67 -1.12
N GLN A 44 -3.49 12.09 -2.26
CA GLN A 44 -2.96 11.14 -3.24
C GLN A 44 -1.70 10.47 -2.68
N ARG A 45 -1.85 9.22 -2.23
CA ARG A 45 -0.77 8.46 -1.57
C ARG A 45 0.22 7.81 -2.53
N ILE A 46 -0.18 7.51 -3.77
CA ILE A 46 0.67 6.86 -4.76
C ILE A 46 1.01 7.84 -5.88
N LYS A 47 2.31 8.06 -6.11
CA LYS A 47 2.83 8.88 -7.19
C LYS A 47 4.00 8.16 -7.84
N ASP A 48 3.98 8.06 -9.17
CA ASP A 48 4.97 7.30 -9.95
C ASP A 48 5.14 5.85 -9.44
N GLY A 49 4.02 5.30 -8.95
CA GLY A 49 3.88 3.98 -8.37
C GLY A 49 4.60 3.77 -7.04
N VAL A 50 5.09 4.82 -6.38
CA VAL A 50 5.69 4.78 -5.04
C VAL A 50 4.72 5.44 -4.06
N CYS A 51 4.58 4.87 -2.87
CA CYS A 51 3.87 5.48 -1.77
C CYS A 51 4.67 6.67 -1.22
N VAL A 52 4.05 7.84 -1.25
CA VAL A 52 4.66 9.09 -0.78
C VAL A 52 4.14 9.48 0.61
N PRO A 53 4.98 10.16 1.41
CA PRO A 53 4.57 10.71 2.71
C PRO A 53 3.45 11.74 2.59
N ILE A 54 2.66 11.89 3.65
CA ILE A 54 1.68 12.98 3.77
C ILE A 54 2.45 14.31 3.87
N PRO A 55 2.18 15.28 2.96
CA PRO A 55 2.82 16.57 3.04
C PRO A 55 2.31 17.39 4.24
N PRO A 56 3.13 18.27 4.85
CA PRO A 56 2.72 19.08 5.99
C PRO A 56 1.45 19.93 5.75
N SER A 57 1.21 20.35 4.51
CA SER A 57 0.01 21.10 4.11
C SER A 57 -1.30 20.38 4.43
N GLU A 58 -1.31 19.05 4.38
CA GLU A 58 -2.52 18.25 4.58
C GLU A 58 -2.92 18.21 6.05
N TYR A 59 -1.93 18.22 6.96
CA TYR A 59 -2.21 18.37 8.40
C TYR A 59 -2.82 19.73 8.70
N ILE A 60 -2.34 20.79 8.04
CA ILE A 60 -2.89 22.15 8.20
C ILE A 60 -4.34 22.21 7.66
N ALA A 61 -4.57 21.66 6.47
CA ALA A 61 -5.89 21.62 5.85
C ALA A 61 -6.89 20.80 6.68
N TRP A 62 -6.47 19.62 7.16
CA TRP A 62 -7.30 18.77 8.00
C TRP A 62 -7.69 19.46 9.32
N ARG A 63 -6.74 20.13 9.99
CA ARG A 63 -7.04 20.93 11.18
C ARG A 63 -8.03 22.06 10.90
N ALA A 64 -7.89 22.74 9.76
CA ALA A 64 -8.79 23.82 9.37
C ALA A 64 -10.23 23.35 9.13
N VAL A 65 -10.40 22.13 8.58
CA VAL A 65 -11.72 21.56 8.29
C VAL A 65 -12.39 20.95 9.54
N THR A 66 -11.62 20.25 10.37
CA THR A 66 -12.16 19.51 11.52
C THR A 66 -12.24 20.36 12.79
N GLY A 67 -11.44 21.42 12.89
CA GLY A 67 -11.28 22.20 14.12
C GLY A 67 -10.41 21.51 15.18
N GLU A 68 -9.81 20.36 14.86
CA GLU A 68 -8.98 19.61 15.80
C GLU A 68 -7.66 20.32 16.09
N VAL A 69 -7.23 20.24 17.35
CA VAL A 69 -5.94 20.75 17.80
C VAL A 69 -4.94 19.61 17.76
N LEU A 70 -3.87 19.81 16.97
CA LEU A 70 -2.78 18.87 16.88
C LEU A 70 -1.59 19.41 17.68
N GLU A 71 -1.24 18.71 18.75
CA GLU A 71 -0.05 18.98 19.54
C GLU A 71 1.22 18.51 18.82
N HIS A 72 2.38 19.07 19.22
CA HIS A 72 3.65 18.76 18.58
C HIS A 72 4.00 17.26 18.65
N TRP A 73 3.79 16.64 19.81
CA TRP A 73 4.09 15.23 20.00
C TRP A 73 3.13 14.31 19.22
N GLU A 74 1.89 14.75 18.99
CA GLU A 74 0.92 14.02 18.17
C GLU A 74 1.31 14.06 16.70
N PHE A 75 1.75 15.24 16.23
CA PHE A 75 2.29 15.40 14.89
C PHE A 75 3.52 14.49 14.67
N ASP A 76 4.42 14.41 15.65
CA ASP A 76 5.59 13.52 15.58
C ASP A 76 5.18 12.04 15.48
N ILE A 77 4.16 11.62 16.24
CA ILE A 77 3.62 10.25 16.14
C ILE A 77 3.01 10.01 14.76
N LEU A 78 2.17 10.92 14.26
CA LEU A 78 1.54 10.78 12.94
C LEU A 78 2.60 10.69 11.82
N ARG A 79 3.66 11.49 11.91
CA ARG A 79 4.80 11.45 10.98
C ARG A 79 5.55 10.11 11.05
N ALA A 80 5.75 9.57 12.25
CA ALA A 80 6.38 8.27 12.43
C ALA A 80 5.51 7.13 11.87
N MET A 81 4.19 7.19 12.10
CA MET A 81 3.22 6.26 11.51
C MET A 81 3.26 6.32 9.99
N ASP A 82 3.28 7.53 9.42
CA ASP A 82 3.34 7.76 7.98
C ASP A 82 4.60 7.17 7.34
N ALA A 83 5.76 7.37 7.96
CA ALA A 83 7.02 6.80 7.48
C ALA A 83 6.98 5.26 7.45
N LYS A 84 6.42 4.63 8.48
CA LYS A 84 6.26 3.16 8.53
C LYS A 84 5.25 2.67 7.50
N TYR A 85 4.13 3.37 7.34
CA TYR A 85 3.13 3.05 6.34
C TYR A 85 3.72 3.09 4.92
N CYS A 86 4.43 4.16 4.57
CA CYS A 86 5.08 4.29 3.27
C CYS A 86 6.10 3.19 3.01
N ALA A 87 6.91 2.83 4.02
CA ALA A 87 7.89 1.76 3.89
C ALA A 87 7.22 0.41 3.55
N GLU A 88 6.21 0.02 4.34
CA GLU A 88 5.48 -1.24 4.10
C GLU A 88 4.72 -1.23 2.77
N MET A 89 4.08 -0.12 2.41
CA MET A 89 3.36 0.00 1.16
C MET A 89 4.28 -0.08 -0.05
N ASN A 90 5.50 0.48 0.04
CA ASN A 90 6.48 0.39 -1.03
C ASN A 90 6.98 -1.05 -1.24
N ILE A 91 7.14 -1.82 -0.17
CA ILE A 91 7.44 -3.27 -0.26
C ILE A 91 6.29 -3.99 -0.98
N GLU A 92 5.02 -3.69 -0.65
CA GLU A 92 3.86 -4.29 -1.31
C GLU A 92 3.81 -3.94 -2.81
N LEU A 93 4.06 -2.67 -3.16
CA LEU A 93 4.08 -2.18 -4.54
C LEU A 93 5.21 -2.79 -5.35
N GLU A 94 6.39 -2.96 -4.77
CA GLU A 94 7.52 -3.62 -5.41
C GLU A 94 7.21 -5.09 -5.69
N ALA A 95 6.72 -5.82 -4.69
CA ALA A 95 6.31 -7.21 -4.84
C ALA A 95 5.21 -7.35 -5.90
N TYR A 96 4.29 -6.39 -5.98
CA TYR A 96 3.27 -6.36 -7.02
C TYR A 96 3.86 -6.17 -8.43
N ARG A 97 4.78 -5.21 -8.60
CA ARG A 97 5.46 -4.97 -9.88
C ARG A 97 6.27 -6.19 -10.33
N GLU A 98 6.93 -6.88 -9.41
CA GLU A 98 7.67 -8.09 -9.72
C GLU A 98 6.76 -9.18 -10.28
N ARG A 99 5.60 -9.44 -9.63
CA ARG A 99 4.59 -10.37 -10.14
C ARG A 99 4.09 -10.00 -11.53
N GLN A 100 3.87 -8.71 -11.80
CA GLN A 100 3.45 -8.26 -13.13
C GLN A 100 4.53 -8.52 -14.19
N ARG A 101 5.81 -8.29 -13.86
CA ARG A 101 6.93 -8.60 -14.77
C ARG A 101 7.04 -10.10 -15.05
N GLU A 102 6.82 -10.95 -14.06
CA GLU A 102 6.84 -12.41 -14.23
C GLU A 102 5.70 -12.89 -15.13
N LYS A 103 4.46 -12.42 -14.90
CA LYS A 103 3.31 -12.72 -15.75
C LYS A 103 3.58 -12.34 -17.21
N GLN A 104 4.08 -11.12 -17.44
CA GLN A 104 4.41 -10.62 -18.78
C GLN A 104 5.50 -11.46 -19.47
N LYS A 105 6.53 -11.90 -18.73
CA LYS A 105 7.56 -12.80 -19.27
C LYS A 105 6.98 -14.15 -19.71
N VAL A 106 6.16 -14.77 -18.86
CA VAL A 106 5.52 -16.07 -19.16
C VAL A 106 4.61 -15.96 -20.39
N GLU A 107 3.84 -14.88 -20.51
CA GLU A 107 3.00 -14.62 -21.68
C GLU A 107 3.82 -14.39 -22.95
N ALA A 108 4.89 -13.60 -22.87
CA ALA A 108 5.81 -13.38 -23.99
C ALA A 108 6.48 -14.68 -24.46
N ASP A 109 6.92 -15.53 -23.53
CA ASP A 109 7.52 -16.84 -23.83
C ASP A 109 6.51 -17.78 -24.50
N ARG A 110 5.26 -17.82 -24.00
CA ARG A 110 4.17 -18.61 -24.61
C ARG A 110 3.87 -18.13 -26.02
N ALA A 111 3.78 -16.82 -26.24
CA ALA A 111 3.56 -16.24 -27.56
C ALA A 111 4.72 -16.55 -28.53
N ALA A 112 5.97 -16.45 -28.06
CA ALA A 112 7.15 -16.79 -28.86
C ALA A 112 7.21 -18.27 -29.25
N GLN A 113 6.82 -19.18 -28.35
CA GLN A 113 6.73 -20.61 -28.63
C GLN A 113 5.63 -20.93 -29.66
N ALA A 114 4.46 -20.29 -29.55
CA ALA A 114 3.37 -20.44 -30.51
C ALA A 114 3.78 -19.97 -31.93
N ALA A 115 4.46 -18.82 -32.03
CA ALA A 115 4.96 -18.29 -33.31
C ALA A 115 6.00 -19.22 -33.98
N LYS A 116 6.88 -19.85 -33.19
CA LYS A 116 7.86 -20.83 -33.71
C LYS A 116 7.20 -22.11 -34.21
N LYS A 117 6.13 -22.59 -33.57
CA LYS A 117 5.35 -23.75 -34.04
C LYS A 117 4.62 -23.47 -35.36
N GLY A 118 4.02 -22.30 -35.51
CA GLY A 118 3.33 -21.91 -36.75
C GLY A 118 4.24 -21.79 -37.98
N ARG A 119 5.53 -21.50 -37.78
CA ARG A 119 6.52 -21.33 -38.86
C ARG A 119 7.17 -22.64 -39.34
N ARG A 120 7.04 -23.73 -38.58
CA ARG A 120 7.57 -25.07 -38.91
C ARG A 120 6.57 -25.99 -39.62
N GLY A 121 5.29 -25.60 -39.67
CA GLY A 121 4.21 -26.37 -40.31
C GLY A 121 3.83 -25.88 -41.71
N LYS A 122 4.66 -25.04 -42.34
CA LYS A 122 4.48 -24.52 -43.68
C LYS A 122 5.66 -24.92 -44.56
#